data_AF-A0A7N5JI02-F1
#
_entry.id   AF-A0A7N5JI02-F1
#
_cell.length_a   1.000
_cell.length_b   1.000
_cell.length_c   1.000
_cell.angle_alpha   90.00
_cell.angle_beta   90.00
_cell.angle_gamma   90.00
#
_symmetry.space_group_name_H-M   'P 1'
#
loop_
_entity.id
_entity.type
_entity.pdbx_description
1 polymer ?
#
loop_
_entity_poly.entity_id
_entity_poly.type
_entity_poly.pdbx_seq_one_letter_code
_entity_poly.pdbx_strand_id
1 'polypeptide(L)'
;MAKEEPPSTSKDLKELQKKLSLLVASIQNNSKVVAFMKSPVGRYLDRHPFMALTVLLFIAMSAVPVGFFLLIVVLTSLAALVGVILLEGLVISVGGLLLLCVLCGLSFVSLAMSGTILVSYIVVSSLVNYWFPPRPLTQQNSSGDCQLAMKSADLEGLHQE
;
A
#
# COMPACT_ATOMS: atom_id res chain seq x y z
N MET A 1 3.36 -72.50 10.91
CA MET A 1 3.48 -71.07 11.30
C MET A 1 4.92 -70.65 11.08
N ALA A 2 5.16 -69.90 10.00
CA ALA A 2 6.44 -69.30 9.69
C ALA A 2 6.77 -68.28 10.78
N LYS A 3 7.93 -68.42 11.41
CA LYS A 3 8.40 -67.50 12.44
C LYS A 3 9.22 -66.44 11.71
N GLU A 4 8.58 -65.32 11.45
CA GLU A 4 9.12 -64.19 10.71
C GLU A 4 10.34 -63.57 11.39
N GLU A 5 11.16 -63.00 10.53
CA GLU A 5 12.51 -62.51 10.67
C GLU A 5 12.69 -61.31 11.63
N PRO A 6 13.77 -61.27 12.45
CA PRO A 6 14.45 -60.00 12.71
C PRO A 6 16.01 -60.11 12.68
N PRO A 7 16.66 -60.63 11.61
CA PRO A 7 18.11 -60.56 11.46
C PRO A 7 18.57 -59.29 10.72
N SER A 8 17.67 -58.53 10.07
CA SER A 8 17.99 -57.38 9.22
C SER A 8 18.39 -56.13 10.02
N THR A 9 17.67 -55.82 11.11
CA THR A 9 17.89 -54.61 11.93
C THR A 9 19.28 -54.59 12.60
N SER A 10 19.77 -55.75 13.04
CA SER A 10 21.10 -55.86 13.67
C SER A 10 22.26 -55.63 12.70
N LYS A 11 22.08 -56.02 11.43
CA LYS A 11 23.07 -55.81 10.36
C LYS A 11 23.10 -54.35 9.95
N ASP A 12 21.93 -53.72 9.84
CA ASP A 12 21.79 -52.31 9.49
C ASP A 12 22.39 -51.39 10.59
N LEU A 13 22.14 -51.69 11.87
CA LEU A 13 22.77 -50.97 12.99
C LEU A 13 24.30 -51.10 13.00
N LYS A 14 24.85 -52.27 12.64
CA LYS A 14 26.30 -52.46 12.51
C LYS A 14 26.88 -51.67 11.33
N GLU A 15 26.15 -51.60 10.21
CA GLU A 15 26.53 -50.79 9.06
C GLU A 15 26.48 -49.30 9.41
N LEU A 16 25.43 -48.83 10.09
CA LEU A 16 25.33 -47.46 10.60
C LEU A 16 26.46 -47.12 11.58
N GLN A 17 26.85 -48.05 12.47
CA GLN A 17 28.01 -47.91 13.35
C GLN A 17 29.33 -47.78 12.56
N LYS A 18 29.48 -48.56 11.48
CA LYS A 18 30.62 -48.45 10.55
C LYS A 18 30.62 -47.11 9.81
N LYS A 19 29.47 -46.65 9.36
CA LYS A 19 29.31 -45.36 8.66
C LYS A 19 29.57 -44.19 9.60
N LEU A 20 29.07 -44.25 10.83
CA LEU A 20 29.34 -43.27 11.89
C LEU A 20 30.81 -43.23 12.28
N SER A 21 31.47 -44.39 12.44
CA SER A 21 32.90 -44.43 12.75
C SER A 21 33.76 -43.92 11.60
N LEU A 22 33.39 -44.22 10.35
CA LEU A 22 34.01 -43.59 9.17
C LEU A 22 33.78 -42.07 9.12
N LEU A 23 32.58 -41.61 9.46
CA LEU A 23 32.25 -40.19 9.48
C LEU A 23 33.01 -39.45 10.59
N VAL A 24 33.10 -40.05 11.79
CA VAL A 24 33.91 -39.55 12.92
C VAL A 24 35.39 -39.46 12.53
N ALA A 25 35.94 -40.50 11.89
CA ALA A 25 37.33 -40.49 11.42
C ALA A 25 37.56 -39.42 10.33
N SER A 26 36.56 -39.17 9.48
CA SER A 26 36.58 -38.11 8.46
C SER A 26 36.49 -36.70 9.06
N ILE A 27 35.69 -36.52 10.11
CA ILE A 27 35.55 -35.26 10.85
C ILE A 27 36.82 -34.96 11.65
N GLN A 28 37.46 -35.97 12.27
CA GLN A 28 38.72 -35.80 13.00
C GLN A 28 39.91 -35.49 12.08
N ASN A 29 39.94 -36.04 10.85
CA ASN A 29 40.97 -35.72 9.87
C ASN A 29 40.76 -34.36 9.18
N ASN A 30 39.61 -33.71 9.37
CA ASN A 30 39.35 -32.40 8.81
C ASN A 30 40.13 -31.31 9.56
N SER A 31 41.02 -30.62 8.85
CA SER A 31 41.89 -29.58 9.40
C SER A 31 41.12 -28.45 10.10
N LYS A 32 39.87 -28.17 9.68
CA LYS A 32 38.99 -27.19 10.32
C LYS A 32 38.58 -27.58 11.74
N VAL A 33 38.28 -28.85 12.00
CA VAL A 33 37.85 -29.32 13.32
C VAL A 33 39.04 -29.37 14.28
N VAL A 34 40.19 -29.80 13.78
CA VAL A 34 41.46 -29.76 14.52
C VAL A 34 41.88 -28.33 14.87
N ALA A 35 41.65 -27.37 13.97
CA ALA A 35 41.91 -25.95 14.24
C ALA A 35 40.96 -25.36 15.30
N PHE A 36 39.68 -25.76 15.31
CA PHE A 36 38.74 -25.38 16.36
C PHE A 36 39.10 -25.99 17.72
N MET A 37 39.55 -27.24 17.77
CA MET A 37 40.06 -27.89 19.00
C MET A 37 41.36 -27.24 19.50
N LYS A 38 42.19 -26.71 18.60
CA LYS A 38 43.39 -25.93 18.94
C LYS A 38 43.11 -24.47 19.36
N SER A 39 41.89 -23.97 19.16
CA SER A 39 41.52 -22.61 19.54
C SER A 39 41.47 -22.45 21.07
N PRO A 40 41.53 -21.21 21.60
CA PRO A 40 41.47 -20.94 23.04
C PRO A 40 40.26 -21.59 23.73
N VAL A 41 39.13 -21.68 23.01
CA VAL A 41 37.88 -22.30 23.46
C VAL A 41 38.01 -23.82 23.55
N GLY A 42 38.67 -24.45 22.57
CA GLY A 42 38.95 -25.89 22.57
C GLY A 42 39.96 -26.31 23.63
N ARG A 43 40.98 -25.49 23.89
CA ARG A 43 41.99 -25.72 24.93
C ARG A 43 41.45 -25.47 26.35
N TYR A 44 40.46 -24.60 26.51
CA TYR A 44 39.73 -24.37 27.77
C TYR A 44 38.76 -25.52 28.08
N LEU A 45 38.13 -26.08 27.03
CA LEU A 45 37.31 -27.29 27.10
C LEU A 45 38.12 -28.54 27.51
N ASP A 46 39.30 -28.71 26.92
CA ASP A 46 40.18 -29.87 27.15
C ASP A 46 40.82 -29.86 28.55
N ARG A 47 41.14 -28.66 29.08
CA ARG A 47 41.84 -28.52 30.36
C ARG A 47 40.93 -28.65 31.58
N HIS A 48 39.63 -28.37 31.45
CA HIS A 48 38.62 -28.58 32.50
C HIS A 48 37.28 -29.02 31.89
N PRO A 49 37.09 -30.32 31.59
CA PRO A 49 35.87 -30.84 30.96
C PRO A 49 34.60 -30.54 31.79
N PHE A 50 34.72 -30.45 33.11
CA PHE A 50 33.62 -30.12 34.01
C PHE A 50 33.16 -28.66 33.92
N MET A 51 34.11 -27.71 33.81
CA MET A 51 33.80 -26.29 33.65
C MET A 51 33.10 -26.02 32.32
N ALA A 52 33.60 -26.62 31.24
CA ALA A 52 32.97 -26.49 29.94
C ALA A 52 31.56 -27.10 29.89
N LEU A 53 31.37 -28.28 30.49
CA LEU A 53 30.06 -28.90 30.59
C LEU A 53 29.09 -28.02 31.39
N THR A 54 29.57 -27.39 32.47
CA THR A 54 28.76 -26.48 33.31
C THR A 54 28.37 -25.21 32.57
N VAL A 55 29.31 -24.58 31.83
CA VAL A 55 29.02 -23.40 31.00
C VAL A 55 28.07 -23.75 29.86
N LEU A 56 28.25 -24.91 29.22
CA LEU A 56 27.34 -25.38 28.16
C LEU A 56 25.94 -25.63 28.70
N LEU A 57 25.82 -26.27 29.87
CA LEU A 57 24.53 -26.50 30.52
C LEU A 57 23.88 -25.18 30.96
N PHE A 58 24.66 -24.21 31.42
CA PHE A 58 24.17 -22.88 31.78
C PHE A 58 23.70 -22.09 30.56
N ILE A 59 24.42 -22.15 29.44
CA ILE A 59 23.98 -21.57 28.17
C ILE A 59 22.71 -22.29 27.68
N ALA A 60 22.65 -23.62 27.74
CA ALA A 60 21.46 -24.36 27.33
C ALA A 60 20.25 -24.06 28.23
N MET A 61 20.43 -24.03 29.54
CA MET A 61 19.39 -23.73 30.53
C MET A 61 18.98 -22.27 30.53
N SER A 62 19.86 -21.33 30.16
CA SER A 62 19.52 -19.90 30.02
C SER A 62 18.98 -19.55 28.63
N ALA A 63 19.38 -20.27 27.58
CA ALA A 63 18.88 -20.06 26.23
C ALA A 63 17.37 -20.33 26.11
N VAL A 64 16.83 -21.28 26.88
CA VAL A 64 15.40 -21.56 26.90
C VAL A 64 14.58 -20.36 27.42
N PRO A 65 14.81 -19.84 28.65
CA PRO A 65 14.08 -18.67 29.15
C PRO A 65 14.38 -17.39 28.36
N VAL A 66 15.63 -17.17 27.93
CA VAL A 66 15.99 -15.99 27.12
C VAL A 66 15.35 -16.04 25.74
N GLY A 67 15.38 -17.20 25.09
CA GLY A 67 14.75 -17.41 23.79
C GLY A 67 13.24 -17.23 23.84
N PHE A 68 12.58 -17.78 24.87
CA PHE A 68 11.16 -17.60 25.08
C PHE A 68 10.79 -16.13 25.33
N PHE A 69 11.58 -15.41 26.12
CA PHE A 69 11.40 -13.98 26.34
C PHE A 69 11.52 -13.18 25.04
N LEU A 70 12.58 -13.42 24.25
CA LEU A 70 12.77 -12.74 22.96
C LEU A 70 11.63 -13.06 21.99
N LEU A 71 11.16 -14.30 21.96
CA LEU A 71 10.04 -14.71 21.12
C LEU A 71 8.76 -13.95 21.49
N ILE A 72 8.43 -13.85 22.78
CA ILE A 72 7.29 -13.05 23.24
C ILE A 72 7.47 -11.58 22.84
N VAL A 73 8.64 -10.99 23.08
CA VAL A 73 8.89 -9.59 22.73
C VAL A 73 8.69 -9.33 21.23
N VAL A 74 9.19 -10.22 20.38
CA VAL A 74 9.02 -10.11 18.92
C VAL A 74 7.54 -10.26 18.54
N LEU A 75 6.84 -11.25 19.09
CA LEU A 75 5.40 -11.44 18.83
C LEU A 75 4.58 -10.24 19.30
N THR A 76 4.85 -9.71 20.50
CA THR A 76 4.17 -8.54 21.05
C THR A 76 4.49 -7.29 20.22
N SER A 77 5.74 -7.10 19.78
CA SER A 77 6.11 -6.00 18.90
C SER A 77 5.41 -6.09 17.54
N LEU A 78 5.31 -7.28 16.95
CA LEU A 78 4.62 -7.50 15.69
C LEU A 78 3.12 -7.24 15.85
N ALA A 79 2.52 -7.75 16.93
CA ALA A 79 1.11 -7.50 17.25
C ALA A 79 0.84 -6.01 17.48
N ALA A 80 1.73 -5.30 18.18
CA ALA A 80 1.63 -3.86 18.38
C ALA A 80 1.74 -3.09 17.05
N LEU A 81 2.66 -3.46 16.16
CA LEU A 81 2.80 -2.85 14.84
C LEU A 81 1.53 -3.03 14.00
N VAL A 82 1.02 -4.26 13.92
CA VAL A 82 -0.25 -4.55 13.24
C VAL A 82 -1.39 -3.77 13.87
N GLY A 83 -1.45 -3.71 15.21
CA GLY A 83 -2.45 -2.95 15.95
C GLY A 83 -2.44 -1.46 15.61
N VAL A 84 -1.26 -0.83 15.54
CA VAL A 84 -1.11 0.57 15.14
C VAL A 84 -1.55 0.79 13.71
N ILE A 85 -1.14 -0.07 12.77
CA ILE A 85 -1.54 0.02 11.37
C ILE A 85 -3.07 -0.08 11.22
N LEU A 86 -3.71 -1.00 11.94
CA LEU A 86 -5.16 -1.14 11.93
C LEU A 86 -5.87 0.07 12.56
N LEU A 87 -5.36 0.58 13.69
CA LEU A 87 -5.94 1.75 14.35
C LEU A 87 -5.80 3.01 13.48
N GLU A 88 -4.62 3.26 12.92
CA GLU A 88 -4.36 4.37 12.01
C GLU A 88 -5.24 4.27 10.77
N GLY A 89 -5.31 3.07 10.16
CA GLY A 89 -6.19 2.80 9.02
C GLY A 89 -7.66 3.05 9.35
N LEU A 90 -8.13 2.64 10.53
CA LEU A 90 -9.50 2.88 10.99
C LEU A 90 -9.76 4.38 11.20
N VAL A 91 -8.86 5.10 11.86
CA VAL A 91 -8.99 6.54 12.12
C VAL A 91 -9.00 7.31 10.80
N ILE A 92 -8.11 6.98 9.86
CA ILE A 92 -8.08 7.58 8.52
C ILE A 92 -9.36 7.23 7.76
N SER A 93 -9.85 5.99 7.84
CA SER A 93 -11.07 5.57 7.15
C SER A 93 -12.31 6.30 7.68
N VAL A 94 -12.50 6.36 9.00
CA VAL A 94 -13.62 7.05 9.63
C VAL A 94 -13.53 8.56 9.38
N GLY A 95 -12.33 9.14 9.53
CA GLY A 95 -12.09 10.54 9.22
C GLY A 95 -12.36 10.87 7.76
N GLY A 96 -11.88 10.04 6.84
CA GLY A 96 -12.11 10.17 5.40
C GLY A 96 -13.58 10.04 5.03
N LEU A 97 -14.31 9.10 5.62
CA LEU A 97 -15.75 8.94 5.41
C LEU A 97 -16.53 10.16 5.92
N LEU A 98 -16.18 10.71 7.08
CA LEU A 98 -16.77 11.95 7.59
C LEU A 98 -16.48 13.13 6.65
N LEU A 99 -15.24 13.28 6.21
CA LEU A 99 -14.86 14.36 5.30
C LEU A 99 -15.59 14.24 3.96
N LEU A 100 -15.62 13.05 3.36
CA LEU A 100 -16.40 12.76 2.15
C LEU A 100 -17.88 13.06 2.37
N CYS A 101 -18.44 12.64 3.50
CA CYS A 101 -19.85 12.91 3.84
C CYS A 101 -20.14 14.41 3.90
N VAL A 102 -19.30 15.19 4.59
CA VAL A 102 -19.43 16.65 4.70
C VAL A 102 -19.25 17.32 3.34
N LEU A 103 -18.21 16.96 2.58
CA LEU A 103 -17.96 17.47 1.23
C LEU A 103 -19.13 17.18 0.28
N CYS A 104 -19.66 15.95 0.31
CA CYS A 104 -20.84 15.56 -0.47
C CYS A 104 -22.08 16.36 -0.03
N GLY A 105 -22.32 16.49 1.27
CA GLY A 105 -23.44 17.27 1.81
C GLY A 105 -23.38 18.74 1.38
N LEU A 106 -22.20 19.36 1.50
CA LEU A 106 -21.97 20.72 1.03
C LEU A 106 -22.14 20.85 -0.49
N SER A 107 -21.66 19.88 -1.26
CA SER A 107 -21.84 19.85 -2.71
C SER A 107 -23.31 19.76 -3.09
N PHE A 108 -24.08 18.90 -2.42
CA PHE A 108 -25.52 18.76 -2.65
C PHE A 108 -26.28 20.03 -2.28
N VAL A 109 -26.00 20.62 -1.11
CA VAL A 109 -26.62 21.89 -0.68
C VAL A 109 -26.26 23.01 -1.65
N SER A 110 -25.00 23.09 -2.09
CA SER A 110 -24.54 24.06 -3.07
C SER A 110 -25.26 23.91 -4.42
N LEU A 111 -25.36 22.68 -4.93
CA LEU A 111 -26.11 22.38 -6.16
C LEU A 111 -27.59 22.73 -6.03
N ALA A 112 -28.20 22.41 -4.89
CA ALA A 112 -29.59 22.76 -4.61
C ALA A 112 -29.77 24.29 -4.60
N MET A 113 -28.91 25.03 -3.90
CA MET A 113 -28.98 26.49 -3.84
C MET A 113 -28.69 27.14 -5.20
N SER A 114 -27.70 26.67 -5.93
CA SER A 114 -27.41 27.14 -7.29
C SER A 114 -28.55 26.82 -8.25
N GLY A 115 -29.15 25.63 -8.12
CA GLY A 115 -30.28 25.21 -8.93
C GLY A 115 -31.53 26.05 -8.65
N THR A 116 -31.85 26.31 -7.38
CA THR A 116 -32.99 27.16 -7.02
C THR A 116 -32.79 28.60 -7.49
N ILE A 117 -31.57 29.15 -7.34
CA ILE A 117 -31.24 30.49 -7.87
C ILE A 117 -31.42 30.50 -9.38
N LEU A 118 -30.91 29.51 -10.12
CA LEU A 118 -31.05 29.45 -11.58
C LEU A 118 -32.51 29.33 -12.03
N VAL A 119 -33.28 28.42 -11.42
CA VAL A 119 -34.71 28.26 -11.74
C VAL A 119 -35.47 29.55 -11.43
N SER A 120 -35.21 30.15 -10.26
CA SER A 120 -35.83 31.42 -9.89
C SER A 120 -35.45 32.55 -10.85
N TYR A 121 -34.19 32.62 -11.29
CA TYR A 121 -33.73 33.60 -12.28
C TYR A 121 -34.45 33.42 -13.62
N ILE A 122 -34.59 32.19 -14.12
CA ILE A 122 -35.30 31.90 -15.36
C ILE A 122 -36.79 32.26 -15.23
N VAL A 123 -37.44 31.86 -14.14
CA VAL A 123 -38.87 32.14 -13.89
C VAL A 123 -39.10 33.64 -13.80
N VAL A 124 -38.30 34.36 -13.02
CA VAL A 124 -38.40 35.83 -12.90
C VAL A 124 -38.11 36.51 -14.23
N SER A 125 -37.07 36.08 -14.96
CA SER A 125 -36.77 36.61 -16.30
C SER A 125 -37.90 36.38 -17.30
N SER A 126 -38.59 35.24 -17.18
CA SER A 126 -39.75 34.91 -18.03
C SER A 126 -40.98 35.72 -17.65
N LEU A 127 -41.22 35.92 -16.34
CA LEU A 127 -42.31 36.75 -15.84
C LEU A 127 -42.09 38.23 -16.19
N VAL A 128 -40.86 38.73 -16.07
CA VAL A 128 -40.48 40.10 -16.47
C VAL A 128 -40.63 40.27 -17.99
N ASN A 129 -40.22 39.31 -18.81
CA ASN A 129 -40.47 39.34 -20.26
C ASN A 129 -41.97 39.30 -20.62
N TYR A 130 -42.80 38.65 -19.80
CA TYR A 130 -44.24 38.64 -20.02
C TYR A 130 -44.90 39.97 -19.60
N TRP A 131 -44.45 40.55 -18.48
CA TRP A 131 -45.03 41.76 -17.90
C TRP A 131 -44.55 43.05 -18.58
N PHE A 132 -43.27 43.06 -18.94
CA PHE A 132 -42.66 44.00 -19.87
C PHE A 132 -42.37 43.22 -21.15
N PRO A 133 -43.39 42.97 -21.99
CA PRO A 133 -43.11 42.51 -23.34
C PRO A 133 -42.10 43.50 -23.93
N PRO A 134 -41.04 43.01 -24.60
CA PRO A 134 -40.18 43.89 -25.36
C PRO A 134 -41.13 44.74 -26.20
N ARG A 135 -41.18 46.06 -25.94
CA ARG A 135 -41.87 46.95 -26.87
C ARG A 135 -41.25 46.60 -28.21
N PRO A 136 -42.02 46.14 -29.21
CA PRO A 136 -41.45 45.95 -30.52
C PRO A 136 -41.00 47.33 -30.94
N LEU A 137 -39.69 47.58 -30.81
CA LEU A 137 -39.05 48.64 -31.55
C LEU A 137 -39.15 48.17 -33.00
N THR A 138 -40.31 48.44 -33.60
CA THR A 138 -40.33 48.90 -34.98
C THR A 138 -39.29 50.01 -35.02
N GLN A 139 -38.11 49.68 -35.54
CA GLN A 139 -37.31 50.51 -36.43
C GLN A 139 -35.88 49.95 -36.47
N GLN A 140 -35.41 49.73 -37.70
CA GLN A 140 -33.99 49.72 -38.07
C GLN A 140 -33.21 48.41 -37.94
N ASN A 141 -33.55 47.43 -38.79
CA ASN A 141 -32.52 46.71 -39.56
C ASN A 141 -33.18 45.80 -40.60
N SER A 142 -33.59 46.38 -41.74
CA SER A 142 -33.76 45.69 -43.05
C SER A 142 -34.18 46.69 -44.13
N SER A 143 -33.50 47.84 -44.22
CA SER A 143 -33.63 48.72 -45.38
C SER A 143 -32.39 49.61 -45.44
N GLY A 144 -31.38 49.17 -46.20
CA GLY A 144 -30.09 49.85 -46.24
C GLY A 144 -29.16 49.45 -47.39
N ASP A 145 -29.37 48.31 -48.05
CA ASP A 145 -28.39 47.80 -49.04
C ASP A 145 -28.96 47.49 -50.44
N CYS A 146 -30.08 48.09 -50.84
CA CYS A 146 -30.58 47.97 -52.23
C CYS A 146 -30.94 49.30 -52.91
N GLN A 147 -30.66 50.46 -52.31
CA GLN A 147 -30.94 51.77 -52.92
C GLN A 147 -29.70 52.65 -53.22
N LEU A 148 -28.49 52.19 -52.89
CA LEU A 148 -27.25 52.95 -53.11
C LEU A 148 -26.46 52.53 -54.36
N ALA A 149 -26.93 51.51 -55.09
CA ALA A 149 -26.26 50.99 -56.30
C ALA A 149 -27.02 51.27 -57.61
N MET A 150 -28.15 51.97 -57.55
CA MET A 150 -28.83 52.46 -58.75
C MET A 150 -28.69 53.98 -58.81
N LYS A 151 -27.57 54.38 -59.40
CA LYS A 151 -27.49 55.57 -60.24
C LYS A 151 -27.91 56.89 -59.55
N SER A 152 -27.05 57.70 -58.94
CA SER A 152 -25.71 58.04 -59.44
C SER A 152 -25.60 57.77 -60.96
N ALA A 153 -26.49 58.25 -61.83
CA ALA A 153 -26.64 59.69 -62.00
C ALA A 153 -25.25 60.26 -61.69
N ASP A 154 -24.19 59.88 -62.43
CA ASP A 154 -24.04 60.27 -63.85
C ASP A 154 -24.22 61.80 -64.05
N LEU A 155 -24.28 62.50 -62.91
CA LEU A 155 -23.91 63.87 -62.62
C LEU A 155 -22.40 64.08 -62.85
N GLU A 156 -21.68 63.04 -63.32
CA GLU A 156 -20.30 63.07 -63.84
C GLU A 156 -20.23 63.29 -65.37
N GLY A 157 -21.34 63.30 -66.12
CA GLY A 157 -21.34 63.56 -67.57
C GLY A 157 -21.54 65.02 -67.98
N LEU A 158 -21.78 65.94 -67.03
CA LEU A 158 -22.07 67.36 -67.30
C LEU A 158 -20.79 68.22 -67.28
N HIS A 159 -19.68 67.69 -67.80
CA HIS A 159 -18.44 68.45 -67.98
C HIS A 159 -17.47 67.84 -69.02
N GLN A 160 -17.88 67.72 -70.29
CA GLN A 160 -16.93 67.74 -71.41
C GLN A 160 -17.60 68.30 -72.67
N GLU A 161 -16.83 69.14 -73.36
CA GLU A 161 -17.12 70.00 -74.53
C GLU A 161 -17.81 69.35 -75.72
#